data_AF-A0A9D8HDN6-F1
#
_entry.id   AF-A0A9D8HDN6-F1
#
_cell.length_a   1.000
_cell.length_b   1.000
_cell.length_c   1.000
_cell.angle_alpha   90.00
_cell.angle_beta   90.00
_cell.angle_gamma   90.00
#
_symmetry.space_group_name_H-M   'P 1'
#
loop_
_entity.id
_entity.type
_entity.pdbx_description
1 polymer ?
#
loop_
_entity_poly.entity_id
_entity_poly.type
_entity_poly.pdbx_seq_one_letter_code
_entity_poly.pdbx_strand_id
1 'polypeptide(L)'
;MSVGFTLVGWRADAACADIDPELMFSTASDQHSIKRVCRRCPVVTECLIESLDNRIPFGVWGGLTERERRVLLRKHPNRSSWREVLTSSPTSQPA
;
A
#
# COMPACT_ATOMS: atom_id res chain seq x y z
N MET A 1 -28.47 -14.24 -0.31
CA MET A 1 -28.03 -13.16 0.58
C MET A 1 -26.61 -12.79 0.18
N SER A 2 -26.44 -11.83 -0.73
CA SER A 2 -25.11 -11.35 -1.11
C SER A 2 -24.77 -10.16 -0.22
N VAL A 3 -23.92 -10.38 0.78
CA VAL A 3 -23.27 -9.28 1.51
C VAL A 3 -22.31 -8.62 0.53
N GLY A 4 -22.81 -7.61 -0.19
CA GLY A 4 -21.97 -6.70 -0.95
C GLY A 4 -21.19 -5.86 0.05
N PHE A 5 -19.95 -6.26 0.33
CA PHE A 5 -19.00 -5.39 1.01
C PHE A 5 -18.64 -4.28 0.03
N THR A 6 -19.43 -3.22 -0.01
CA THR A 6 -19.07 -2.00 -0.74
C THR A 6 -17.81 -1.49 -0.06
N LEU A 7 -16.66 -1.60 -0.72
CA LEU A 7 -15.43 -1.00 -0.22
C LEU A 7 -15.70 0.50 -0.08
N VAL A 8 -15.71 1.01 1.15
CA VAL A 8 -15.89 2.43 1.43
C VAL A 8 -14.51 3.06 1.62
N GLY A 9 -14.29 4.23 1.01
CA GLY A 9 -13.04 4.99 1.11
C GLY A 9 -12.00 4.62 0.06
N TRP A 10 -10.75 5.02 0.27
CA TRP A 10 -9.66 4.93 -0.72
C TRP A 10 -9.43 3.52 -1.30
N ARG A 11 -9.84 2.45 -0.60
CA ARG A 11 -9.73 1.07 -1.07
C ARG A 11 -10.59 0.79 -2.31
N ALA A 12 -11.67 1.53 -2.51
CA ALA A 12 -12.53 1.41 -3.68
C ALA A 12 -11.82 1.81 -4.98
N ASP A 13 -10.88 2.74 -4.91
CA ASP A 13 -10.12 3.26 -6.06
C ASP A 13 -8.77 2.55 -6.25
N ALA A 14 -8.55 1.43 -5.54
CA ALA A 14 -7.30 0.69 -5.62
C ALA A 14 -7.19 -0.07 -6.95
N ALA A 15 -6.20 0.27 -7.77
CA ALA A 15 -5.94 -0.39 -9.05
C ALA A 15 -5.61 -1.89 -8.93
N CYS A 16 -5.26 -2.37 -7.74
CA CYS A 16 -5.01 -3.79 -7.45
C CYS A 16 -6.22 -4.51 -6.85
N ALA A 17 -7.40 -3.87 -6.75
CA ALA A 17 -8.59 -4.46 -6.12
C ALA A 17 -9.08 -5.73 -6.84
N ASP A 18 -8.90 -5.81 -8.16
CA ASP A 18 -9.30 -6.95 -8.98
C ASP A 18 -8.22 -8.04 -9.10
N ILE A 19 -7.07 -7.86 -8.45
CA ILE A 19 -6.01 -8.88 -8.42
C ILE A 19 -6.36 -9.91 -7.35
N ASP A 20 -6.17 -11.19 -7.68
CA ASP A 20 -6.30 -12.29 -6.73
C ASP A 20 -5.46 -12.01 -5.45
N PRO A 21 -6.09 -11.89 -4.28
CA PRO A 21 -5.40 -11.64 -3.01
C PRO A 21 -4.30 -12.65 -2.71
N GLU A 22 -4.45 -13.91 -3.14
CA GLU A 22 -3.45 -14.97 -2.91
C GLU A 22 -2.10 -14.63 -3.54
N LEU A 23 -2.09 -13.91 -4.67
CA LEU A 23 -0.85 -13.46 -5.32
C LEU A 23 -0.05 -12.48 -4.45
N MET A 24 -0.70 -11.77 -3.53
CA MET A 24 -0.03 -10.88 -2.59
C MET A 24 0.77 -11.65 -1.53
N PHE A 25 0.42 -12.91 -1.28
CA PHE A 25 1.05 -13.80 -0.31
C PHE A 25 1.92 -14.89 -0.94
N SER A 26 1.96 -14.94 -2.29
CA SER A 26 2.69 -15.91 -3.09
C SER A 26 4.17 -15.54 -3.28
N THR A 27 4.77 -16.02 -4.37
CA THR A 27 6.19 -15.88 -4.71
C THR A 27 6.64 -14.42 -4.84
N ALA A 28 7.96 -14.21 -4.73
CA ALA A 28 8.55 -12.88 -4.93
C ALA A 28 8.27 -12.31 -6.35
N SER A 29 8.11 -13.17 -7.36
CA SER A 29 7.77 -12.76 -8.72
C SER A 29 6.34 -12.18 -8.79
N ASP A 30 5.39 -12.84 -8.13
CA ASP A 30 3.98 -12.39 -8.08
C ASP A 30 3.88 -11.06 -7.34
N GLN A 31 4.54 -10.95 -6.19
CA GLN A 31 4.63 -9.69 -5.45
C GLN A 31 5.26 -8.57 -6.28
N HIS A 32 6.28 -8.87 -7.09
CA HIS A 32 6.90 -7.89 -7.98
C HIS A 32 5.94 -7.42 -9.09
N SER A 33 5.11 -8.33 -9.61
CA SER A 33 4.07 -8.01 -10.58
C SER A 33 3.02 -7.06 -10.01
N ILE A 34 2.58 -7.29 -8.76
CA ILE A 34 1.64 -6.44 -8.03
C ILE A 34 2.26 -5.06 -7.75
N LYS A 35 3.54 -5.02 -7.34
CA LYS A 35 4.25 -3.75 -7.14
C LYS A 35 4.22 -2.86 -8.38
N ARG A 36 4.32 -3.43 -9.59
CA ARG A 36 4.21 -2.66 -10.84
C ARG A 36 2.83 -2.02 -11.00
N VAL A 37 1.77 -2.70 -10.58
CA VAL A 37 0.40 -2.15 -10.58
C VAL A 37 0.30 -1.02 -9.55
N CYS A 38 0.79 -1.23 -8.32
CA CYS A 38 0.73 -0.22 -7.27
C CYS A 38 1.42 1.10 -7.64
N ARG A 39 2.46 1.09 -8.49
CA ARG A 39 3.18 2.31 -8.93
C ARG A 39 2.30 3.33 -9.67
N ARG A 40 1.19 2.89 -10.25
CA ARG A 40 0.25 3.75 -11.00
C ARG A 40 -1.10 3.88 -10.28
N CYS A 41 -1.20 3.37 -9.07
CA CYS A 41 -2.44 3.36 -8.30
C CYS A 41 -2.71 4.77 -7.74
N PRO A 42 -3.89 5.37 -7.95
CA PRO A 42 -4.20 6.72 -7.47
C PRO A 42 -4.16 6.82 -5.94
N VAL A 43 -4.41 5.71 -5.24
CA VAL A 43 -4.45 5.63 -3.77
C VAL A 43 -3.19 5.02 -3.17
N VAL A 44 -2.08 5.01 -3.91
CA VAL A 44 -0.80 4.42 -3.45
C VAL A 44 -0.33 5.01 -2.12
N THR A 45 -0.52 6.33 -1.93
CA THR A 45 -0.12 7.04 -0.72
C THR A 45 -0.96 6.63 0.48
N GLU A 46 -2.29 6.68 0.37
CA GLU A 46 -3.21 6.26 1.43
C GLU A 46 -3.01 4.78 1.79
N CYS A 47 -2.80 3.94 0.79
CA CYS A 47 -2.47 2.53 0.96
C CYS A 47 -1.17 2.33 1.76
N LEU A 48 -0.13 3.11 1.45
CA LEU A 48 1.15 3.00 2.15
C LEU A 48 1.03 3.46 3.60
N ILE A 49 0.40 4.62 3.83
CA ILE A 49 0.17 5.22 5.16
C ILE A 49 -0.49 4.21 6.07
N GLU A 50 -1.64 3.67 5.65
CA GLU A 50 -2.41 2.70 6.42
C GLU A 50 -1.54 1.50 6.82
N SER A 51 -0.74 1.01 5.88
CA SER A 51 0.08 -0.17 6.06
C SER A 51 1.23 0.04 7.04
N LEU A 52 1.76 1.27 7.14
CA LEU A 52 2.86 1.65 8.02
C LEU A 52 2.35 2.01 9.42
N ASP A 53 1.29 2.81 9.50
CA ASP A 53 0.66 3.23 10.75
C ASP A 53 0.12 2.00 11.52
N ASN A 54 -0.59 1.10 10.83
CA ASN A 54 -1.14 -0.11 11.45
C ASN A 54 -0.16 -1.30 11.48
N ARG A 55 1.06 -1.13 10.95
CA ARG A 55 2.09 -2.19 10.83
C ARG A 55 1.53 -3.49 10.23
N ILE A 56 0.71 -3.35 9.19
CA ILE A 56 -0.01 -4.49 8.60
C ILE A 56 1.00 -5.55 8.14
N PRO A 57 0.90 -6.79 8.64
CA PRO A 57 1.83 -7.84 8.27
C PRO A 57 1.53 -8.35 6.85
N PHE A 58 2.58 -8.86 6.19
CA PHE A 58 2.52 -9.51 4.87
C PHE A 58 1.94 -8.64 3.73
N GLY A 59 1.95 -9.18 2.51
CA GLY A 59 1.40 -8.53 1.33
C GLY A 59 2.22 -7.36 0.78
N VAL A 60 1.76 -6.87 -0.37
CA VAL A 60 2.27 -5.67 -1.04
C VAL A 60 1.33 -4.51 -0.76
N TRP A 61 1.87 -3.43 -0.19
CA TRP A 61 1.11 -2.23 0.19
C TRP A 61 1.83 -0.99 -0.29
N GLY A 62 1.13 -0.08 -0.97
CA GLY A 62 1.72 1.18 -1.44
C GLY A 62 2.94 0.99 -2.35
N GLY A 63 3.02 -0.14 -3.06
CA GLY A 63 4.18 -0.49 -3.89
C GLY A 63 5.38 -1.05 -3.14
N LEU A 64 5.25 -1.38 -1.85
CA LEU A 64 6.30 -1.98 -1.02
C LEU A 64 5.89 -3.37 -0.52
N THR A 65 6.85 -4.29 -0.50
CA THR A 65 6.73 -5.57 0.21
C THR A 65 6.81 -5.38 1.72
N GLU A 66 6.37 -6.38 2.47
CA GLU A 66 6.55 -6.46 3.92
C GLU A 66 8.00 -6.23 4.37
N ARG A 67 8.98 -6.82 3.66
CA ARG A 67 10.40 -6.66 3.98
C ARG A 67 10.87 -5.22 3.81
N GLU A 68 10.47 -4.56 2.73
CA GLU A 68 10.80 -3.16 2.45
C GLU A 68 10.16 -2.21 3.48
N ARG A 69 8.89 -2.43 3.83
CA ARG A 69 8.21 -1.67 4.88
C ARG A 69 8.90 -1.83 6.23
N ARG A 70 9.34 -3.04 6.58
CA ARG A 70 10.10 -3.28 7.82
C ARG A 70 11.44 -2.53 7.82
N VAL A 71 12.15 -2.46 6.70
CA VAL A 71 13.37 -1.65 6.56
C VAL A 71 13.06 -0.17 6.79
N LEU A 72 11.98 0.33 6.18
CA LEU A 72 11.55 1.72 6.32
C LEU A 72 11.21 2.08 7.77
N LEU A 73 10.43 1.24 8.46
CA LEU A 73 10.09 1.43 9.88
C LEU A 73 11.34 1.44 10.78
N ARG A 74 12.33 0.57 10.51
CA ARG A 74 13.60 0.56 11.27
C ARG A 74 14.45 1.81 11.05
N LYS A 75 14.41 2.41 9.86
CA LYS A 75 15.12 3.66 9.56
C LYS A 75 14.45 4.88 10.20
N HIS A 76 13.17 4.77 10.56
CA HIS A 76 12.37 5.86 11.09
C HIS A 76 11.68 5.48 12.42
N PRO A 77 12.42 5.10 13.47
CA PRO A 77 11.85 4.56 14.71
C PRO A 77 11.00 5.58 15.49
N ASN A 78 11.23 6.89 15.29
CA ASN A 78 10.55 7.98 16.00
C ASN A 78 9.39 8.61 15.21
N ARG A 79 8.95 8.02 14.09
CA ARG A 79 7.82 8.53 13.31
C ARG A 79 6.52 7.92 13.84
N SER A 80 5.63 8.78 14.34
CA SER A 80 4.30 8.40 14.85
C SER A 80 3.15 8.64 13.87
N SER A 81 3.35 9.46 12.83
CA SER A 81 2.35 9.80 11.82
C SER A 81 2.95 9.66 10.42
N TRP A 82 2.71 8.53 9.74
CA TRP A 82 3.19 8.35 8.37
C TRP A 82 2.42 9.17 7.36
N ARG A 83 1.17 9.56 7.68
CA ARG A 83 0.39 10.50 6.87
C ARG A 83 1.15 11.80 6.66
N GLU A 84 1.56 12.47 7.73
CA GLU A 84 2.32 13.72 7.63
C GLU A 84 3.60 13.58 6.81
N VAL A 85 4.36 12.49 7.02
CA VAL A 85 5.62 12.25 6.30
C VAL A 85 5.40 12.12 4.79
N LEU A 86 4.35 11.39 4.40
CA LEU A 86 4.10 11.05 3.00
C LEU A 86 3.27 12.13 2.26
N THR A 87 2.43 12.90 2.96
CA THR A 87 1.65 14.00 2.36
C THR A 87 2.38 15.34 2.36
N SER A 88 3.39 15.54 3.21
CA SER A 88 4.14 16.81 3.28
C SER A 88 5.32 16.89 2.28
N SER A 89 5.52 15.86 1.45
CA SER A 89 6.50 15.93 0.36
C SER A 89 5.85 16.61 -0.85
N PRO A 90 6.33 17.78 -1.33
CA PRO A 90 5.72 18.50 -2.45
C PRO A 90 5.92 17.84 -3.83
N THR A 91 6.26 16.56 -3.90
CA THR A 91 6.56 15.85 -5.15
C THR A 91 5.40 14.93 -5.56
N SER A 92 4.20 15.48 -5.67
CA SER A 92 3.02 14.80 -6.21
C SER A 92 2.06 15.76 -6.92
N GLN A 93 2.60 16.70 -7.70
CA GLN A 93 1.83 17.31 -8.79
C GLN A 93 2.11 16.53 -10.09
N PRO A 94 1.16 15.74 -10.61
CA PRO A 94 1.18 15.39 -12.02
C PRO A 94 0.86 16.65 -12.83
N ALA A 95 1.75 17.01 -13.75
CA ALA A 95 1.48 17.94 -14.84
C ALA A 95 0.50 17.31 -15.85
#